data_AF-A0A2V6ANT5-F1
#
_entry.id   AF-A0A2V6ANT5-F1
#
_cell.length_a   1.000
_cell.length_b   1.000
_cell.length_c   1.000
_cell.angle_alpha   90.00
_cell.angle_beta   90.00
_cell.angle_gamma   90.00
#
_symmetry.space_group_name_H-M   'P 1'
#
loop_
_entity.id
_entity.type
_entity.pdbx_description
1 polymer ?
#
loop_
_entity_poly.entity_id
_entity_poly.type
_entity_poly.pdbx_seq_one_letter_code
_entity_poly.pdbx_strand_id
1 'polypeptide(L)'
;MAAREKIDSGDVVELAFRGRKLKAPVWIQPGQAENSVTLHLGYGRTEAGRVGKGAGFNAYALRTSDALWFGEGLTIRKTGDKHLFATTQHHHAMEGRDFLRSGTLAEFIAHPKQIARAEEEPAHDETLYHPNEFENRGYAWGMVIDLGACIGCSACAIACQAENNIPVVGKDQIARGREMHWIRIDTYESGTIDNPRFEHQPVPCMHCEHAPCELVCPVGATVHDAEGLNLQVYNRCIGTRYCSNNCPYKVRRFNFLELNSGLSPTEKLVKNTEVTVRSRGVMEKCTYCIQRINTARISAELENRAIRDGEVVPACAQVCPTEAIVFGNIHDPNSRVAKLKRSPLNYSMLAELNTRPRTTYLAKLCNPNRSLTES
;
A
#
# COMPACT_ATOMS: atom_id res chain seq x y z
N MET A 1 29.06 7.32 4.11
CA MET A 1 29.40 6.96 5.51
C MET A 1 29.48 5.45 5.73
N ALA A 2 28.41 4.67 5.56
CA ALA A 2 28.40 3.23 5.88
C ALA A 2 29.53 2.42 5.22
N ALA A 3 29.82 2.67 3.94
CA ALA A 3 30.94 2.04 3.22
C ALA A 3 32.31 2.34 3.85
N ARG A 4 32.54 3.59 4.28
CA ARG A 4 33.79 4.02 4.95
C ARG A 4 33.97 3.32 6.29
N GLU A 5 32.89 3.17 7.05
CA GLU A 5 32.88 2.52 8.37
C GLU A 5 32.77 0.99 8.28
N LYS A 6 32.66 0.41 7.07
CA LYS A 6 32.44 -1.03 6.83
C LYS A 6 31.23 -1.59 7.59
N ILE A 7 30.12 -0.84 7.55
CA ILE A 7 28.85 -1.19 8.18
C ILE A 7 27.87 -1.59 7.09
N ASP A 8 27.20 -2.72 7.28
CA ASP A 8 26.13 -3.23 6.42
C ASP A 8 24.76 -3.08 7.10
N SER A 9 23.68 -3.04 6.30
CA SER A 9 22.33 -3.15 6.85
C SER A 9 22.18 -4.44 7.66
N GLY A 10 21.63 -4.33 8.87
CA GLY A 10 21.52 -5.42 9.83
C GLY A 10 22.68 -5.54 10.82
N ASP A 11 23.77 -4.77 10.67
CA ASP A 11 24.78 -4.66 11.73
C ASP A 11 24.22 -3.94 12.96
N VAL A 12 24.68 -4.33 14.14
CA VAL A 12 24.47 -3.56 15.38
C VAL A 12 25.72 -2.74 15.68
N VAL A 13 25.50 -1.46 15.99
CA VAL A 13 26.56 -0.52 16.34
C VAL A 13 26.33 0.06 17.74
N GLU A 14 27.42 0.35 18.43
CA GLU A 14 27.43 1.19 19.62
C GLU A 14 27.62 2.64 19.17
N LEU A 15 26.60 3.44 19.44
CA LEU A 15 26.59 4.88 19.25
C LEU A 15 26.99 5.53 20.57
N ALA A 16 27.98 6.42 20.55
CA ALA A 16 28.38 7.18 21.72
C ALA A 16 28.34 8.69 21.43
N PHE A 17 27.60 9.42 22.26
CA PHE A 17 27.40 10.86 22.17
C PHE A 17 27.50 11.47 23.57
N ARG A 18 28.48 12.37 23.77
CA ARG A 18 28.67 13.12 25.03
C ARG A 18 28.67 12.22 26.29
N GLY A 19 29.45 11.14 26.23
CA GLY A 19 29.58 10.16 27.32
C GLY A 19 28.42 9.19 27.47
N ARG A 20 27.33 9.35 26.71
CA ARG A 20 26.17 8.44 26.69
C ARG A 20 26.32 7.43 25.57
N LYS A 21 25.82 6.22 25.80
CA LYS A 21 25.95 5.10 24.85
C LYS A 21 24.62 4.42 24.59
N LEU A 22 24.48 3.91 23.37
CA LEU A 22 23.29 3.19 22.91
C LEU A 22 23.71 2.15 21.87
N LYS A 23 23.22 0.92 21.99
CA LYS A 23 23.32 -0.07 20.90
C LYS A 23 22.09 0.02 20.01
N ALA A 24 22.28 0.11 18.71
CA ALA A 24 21.20 0.19 17.73
C ALA A 24 21.55 -0.59 16.46
N PRO A 25 20.57 -1.28 15.83
CA PRO A 25 20.75 -1.88 14.52
C PRO A 25 20.75 -0.80 13.43
N VAL A 26 21.52 -1.02 12.37
CA VAL A 26 21.70 -0.08 11.26
C VAL A 26 20.87 -0.52 10.05
N TRP A 27 20.14 0.43 9.47
CA TRP A 27 19.54 0.32 8.15
C TRP A 27 20.14 1.40 7.27
N ILE A 28 20.77 1.01 6.16
CA ILE A 28 21.37 1.95 5.20
C ILE A 28 20.25 2.52 4.34
N GLN A 29 20.10 3.85 4.36
CA GLN A 29 19.08 4.58 3.62
C GLN A 29 19.74 5.44 2.53
N PRO A 30 19.45 5.19 1.24
CA PRO A 30 19.81 6.11 0.16
C PRO A 30 19.24 7.51 0.41
N GLY A 31 19.97 8.56 0.03
CA GLY A 31 19.57 9.96 0.23
C GLY A 31 19.70 10.48 1.66
N GLN A 32 20.19 9.67 2.61
CA GLN A 32 20.57 10.15 3.94
C GLN A 32 21.77 11.12 3.82
N ALA A 33 21.69 12.27 4.49
CA ALA A 33 22.75 13.28 4.45
C ALA A 33 24.11 12.72 4.93
N GLU A 34 25.19 13.20 4.33
CA GLU A 34 26.53 12.73 4.65
C GLU A 34 26.87 12.96 6.14
N ASN A 35 27.57 12.01 6.75
CA ASN A 35 28.04 12.07 8.14
C ASN A 35 26.91 12.28 9.17
N SER A 36 25.69 11.87 8.82
CA SER A 36 24.52 11.94 9.70
C SER A 36 23.96 10.54 9.98
N VAL A 37 23.42 10.37 11.19
CA VAL A 37 22.65 9.18 11.59
C VAL A 37 21.32 9.66 12.14
N THR A 38 20.22 9.14 11.59
CA THR A 38 18.87 9.37 12.12
C THR A 38 18.48 8.27 13.10
N LEU A 39 17.97 8.65 14.27
CA LEU A 39 17.42 7.73 15.26
C LEU A 39 15.94 8.03 15.50
N HIS A 40 15.10 7.00 15.43
CA HIS A 40 13.67 7.13 15.68
C HIS A 40 13.36 7.02 17.18
N LEU A 41 12.50 7.90 17.67
CA LEU A 41 11.99 7.89 19.04
C LEU A 41 10.77 6.96 19.17
N GLY A 42 10.43 6.59 20.41
CA GLY A 42 9.20 5.84 20.75
C GLY A 42 9.39 4.33 20.97
N TYR A 43 10.54 3.79 20.56
CA TYR A 43 10.96 2.41 20.82
C TYR A 43 11.76 2.28 22.13
N GLY A 44 12.08 1.04 22.51
CA GLY A 44 12.90 0.71 23.70
C GLY A 44 12.17 0.94 25.02
N ARG A 45 10.84 0.98 25.02
CA ARG A 45 10.03 1.14 26.22
C ARG A 45 10.00 -0.16 27.03
N THR A 46 10.23 -0.07 28.33
CA THR A 46 10.15 -1.21 29.26
C THR A 46 8.72 -1.48 29.72
N GLU A 47 7.93 -0.40 29.87
CA GLU A 47 6.52 -0.44 30.27
C GLU A 47 5.62 0.13 29.16
N ALA A 48 5.24 -0.74 28.22
CA ALA A 48 4.40 -0.41 27.05
C ALA A 48 3.41 -1.53 26.69
N GLY A 49 2.98 -2.30 27.70
CA GLY A 49 2.06 -3.42 27.53
C GLY A 49 2.66 -4.59 26.74
N ARG A 50 1.79 -5.36 26.07
CA ARG A 50 2.18 -6.60 25.36
C ARG A 50 2.86 -6.37 24.01
N VAL A 51 2.68 -5.19 23.41
CA VAL A 51 3.13 -4.90 22.03
C VAL A 51 4.46 -4.15 22.01
N GLY A 52 4.59 -3.07 22.80
CA GLY A 52 5.76 -2.18 22.75
C GLY A 52 6.90 -2.55 23.69
N LYS A 53 6.68 -3.48 24.63
CA LYS A 53 7.69 -3.85 25.64
C LYS A 53 8.89 -4.51 24.99
N GLY A 54 10.06 -3.89 25.13
CA GLY A 54 11.32 -4.39 24.57
C GLY A 54 11.41 -4.30 23.03
N ALA A 55 10.49 -3.60 22.37
CA ALA A 55 10.56 -3.41 20.93
C ALA A 55 11.61 -2.34 20.57
N GLY A 56 12.61 -2.70 19.77
CA GLY A 56 13.63 -1.77 19.27
C GLY A 56 14.61 -1.29 20.35
N PHE A 57 15.04 -0.03 20.24
CA PHE A 57 16.02 0.58 21.15
C PHE A 57 15.55 1.96 21.61
N ASN A 58 16.02 2.41 22.77
CA ASN A 58 15.58 3.68 23.36
C ASN A 58 16.51 4.84 22.94
N ALA A 59 16.19 5.49 21.83
CA ALA A 59 16.94 6.65 21.34
C ALA A 59 16.95 7.87 22.29
N TYR A 60 15.98 7.97 23.22
CA TYR A 60 15.98 9.04 24.23
C TYR A 60 17.22 9.02 25.12
N ALA A 61 17.89 7.86 25.25
CA ALA A 61 19.11 7.72 26.05
C ALA A 61 20.26 8.62 25.57
N LEU A 62 20.34 8.92 24.26
CA LEU A 62 21.39 9.78 23.71
C LEU A 62 21.04 11.27 23.75
N ARG A 63 19.77 11.64 23.91
CA ARG A 63 19.30 13.03 23.81
C ARG A 63 19.75 13.86 25.02
N THR A 64 20.30 15.06 24.77
CA THR A 64 20.63 16.04 25.82
C THR A 64 19.74 17.27 25.72
N SER A 65 19.60 18.03 26.80
CA SER A 65 18.68 19.19 26.86
C SER A 65 19.07 20.34 25.93
N ASP A 66 20.36 20.45 25.62
CA ASP A 66 20.93 21.46 24.71
C ASP A 66 21.05 20.96 23.25
N ALA A 67 20.80 19.67 22.99
CA ALA A 67 20.84 19.04 21.67
C ALA A 67 19.66 18.05 21.52
N LEU A 68 18.44 18.59 21.48
CA LEU A 68 17.21 17.80 21.51
C LEU A 68 16.91 17.06 20.20
N TRP A 69 17.31 17.63 19.06
CA TRP A 69 16.92 17.14 17.73
C TRP A 69 18.11 16.71 16.88
N PHE A 70 19.23 17.40 17.01
CA PHE A 70 20.48 17.08 16.33
C PHE A 70 21.66 17.52 17.18
N GLY A 71 22.84 16.94 16.91
CA GLY A 71 24.09 17.28 17.56
C GLY A 71 25.26 16.62 16.86
N GLU A 72 26.45 17.20 17.02
CA GLU A 72 27.69 16.74 16.39
C GLU A 72 28.60 15.98 17.36
N GLY A 73 29.56 15.22 16.83
CA GLY A 73 30.50 14.44 17.64
C GLY A 73 29.97 13.08 18.09
N LEU A 74 29.00 12.53 17.35
CA LEU A 74 28.60 11.13 17.48
C LEU A 74 29.75 10.24 17.01
N THR A 75 30.08 9.23 17.81
CA THR A 75 31.02 8.17 17.44
C THR A 75 30.29 6.86 17.26
N ILE A 76 30.73 6.06 16.29
CA ILE A 76 30.10 4.79 15.91
C ILE A 76 31.14 3.69 16.02
N ARG A 77 30.80 2.59 16.69
CA ARG A 77 31.65 1.40 16.77
C ARG A 77 30.83 0.14 16.45
N LYS A 78 31.31 -0.68 15.51
CA LYS A 78 30.71 -1.98 15.21
C LYS A 78 30.82 -2.91 16.42
N THR A 79 29.73 -3.61 16.79
CA THR A 79 29.76 -4.55 17.93
C THR A 79 30.04 -5.99 17.50
N GLY A 80 29.79 -6.32 16.23
CA GLY A 80 29.81 -7.68 15.71
C GLY A 80 28.46 -8.40 15.81
N ASP A 81 27.49 -7.85 16.54
CA ASP A 81 26.15 -8.41 16.62
C ASP A 81 25.35 -8.11 15.33
N LYS A 82 24.41 -8.99 15.00
CA LYS A 82 23.50 -8.84 13.85
C LYS A 82 22.06 -8.72 14.30
N HIS A 83 21.27 -7.99 13.52
CA HIS A 83 19.83 -7.80 13.73
C HIS A 83 19.06 -8.17 12.48
N LEU A 84 18.00 -8.97 12.66
CA LEU A 84 17.04 -9.25 11.61
C LEU A 84 15.93 -8.19 11.61
N PHE A 85 15.85 -7.44 10.51
CA PHE A 85 14.73 -6.55 10.22
C PHE A 85 13.56 -7.31 9.60
N ALA A 86 12.36 -6.99 10.05
CA ALA A 86 11.12 -7.44 9.42
C ALA A 86 10.62 -6.29 8.55
N THR A 87 10.77 -6.41 7.23
CA THR A 87 10.26 -5.46 6.23
C THR A 87 9.22 -6.13 5.35
N THR A 88 8.27 -5.35 4.85
CA THR A 88 7.24 -5.81 3.90
C THR A 88 7.66 -5.59 2.45
N GLN A 89 8.71 -4.81 2.20
CA GLN A 89 9.29 -4.57 0.88
C GLN A 89 10.80 -4.83 0.93
N HIS A 90 11.30 -5.64 -0.01
CA HIS A 90 12.70 -6.04 -0.09
C HIS A 90 13.44 -5.38 -1.26
N HIS A 91 12.73 -5.08 -2.34
CA HIS A 91 13.29 -4.46 -3.54
C HIS A 91 12.63 -3.08 -3.71
N HIS A 92 13.45 -2.04 -3.69
CA HIS A 92 13.03 -0.66 -3.87
C HIS A 92 13.35 -0.13 -5.27
N ALA A 93 14.25 -0.78 -6.02
CA ALA A 93 14.44 -0.48 -7.44
C ALA A 93 13.28 -1.04 -8.28
N MET A 94 12.87 -0.32 -9.32
CA MET A 94 11.84 -0.79 -10.26
C MET A 94 12.37 -1.81 -11.28
N GLU A 95 13.70 -2.01 -11.38
CA GLU A 95 14.32 -2.97 -12.30
C GLU A 95 13.89 -2.77 -13.77
N GLY A 96 13.74 -1.51 -14.19
CA GLY A 96 13.33 -1.15 -15.55
C GLY A 96 11.85 -1.38 -15.88
N ARG A 97 11.01 -1.72 -14.89
CA ARG A 97 9.58 -1.95 -15.07
C ARG A 97 8.77 -0.67 -14.87
N ASP A 98 7.61 -0.58 -15.50
CA ASP A 98 6.80 0.63 -15.64
C ASP A 98 5.57 0.69 -14.69
N PHE A 99 5.65 0.01 -13.53
CA PHE A 99 4.59 -0.05 -12.53
C PHE A 99 4.10 1.33 -12.06
N LEU A 100 5.08 2.21 -11.82
CA LEU A 100 4.91 3.58 -11.38
C LEU A 100 5.41 4.48 -12.51
N ARG A 101 4.52 5.30 -13.05
CA ARG A 101 4.86 6.24 -14.13
C ARG A 101 4.99 7.64 -13.56
N SER A 102 6.11 8.28 -13.84
CA SER A 102 6.35 9.68 -13.52
C SER A 102 6.96 10.41 -14.70
N GLY A 103 6.73 11.71 -14.77
CA GLY A 103 7.28 12.58 -15.82
C GLY A 103 7.30 14.03 -15.39
N THR A 104 7.86 14.90 -16.21
CA THR A 104 7.95 16.33 -15.89
C THR A 104 6.73 17.11 -16.38
N LEU A 105 6.47 18.26 -15.77
CA LEU A 105 5.42 19.18 -16.24
C LEU A 105 5.69 19.64 -17.69
N ALA A 106 6.96 19.84 -18.06
CA ALA A 106 7.33 20.22 -19.41
C ALA A 106 6.98 19.12 -20.44
N GLU A 107 7.30 17.86 -20.14
CA GLU A 107 6.89 16.69 -20.94
C GLU A 107 5.37 16.60 -21.05
N PHE A 108 4.65 16.80 -19.95
CA PHE A 108 3.20 16.76 -19.96
C PHE A 108 2.58 17.85 -20.85
N ILE A 109 3.09 19.08 -20.80
CA ILE A 109 2.60 20.17 -21.66
C ILE A 109 2.87 19.88 -23.14
N ALA A 110 4.04 19.32 -23.47
CA ALA A 110 4.38 18.97 -24.84
C ALA A 110 3.57 17.77 -25.36
N HIS A 111 3.46 16.71 -24.55
CA HIS A 111 2.84 15.44 -24.92
C HIS A 111 1.99 14.87 -23.77
N PRO A 112 0.75 15.36 -23.56
CA PRO A 112 -0.05 15.05 -22.38
C PRO A 112 -0.29 13.57 -22.10
N LYS A 113 -0.38 12.74 -23.15
CA LYS A 113 -0.67 11.30 -23.05
C LYS A 113 0.57 10.41 -22.97
N GLN A 114 1.77 10.97 -23.14
CA GLN A 114 2.99 10.14 -23.25
C GLN A 114 3.36 9.47 -21.93
N ILE A 115 3.26 10.19 -20.81
CA ILE A 115 3.67 9.70 -19.49
C ILE A 115 2.82 8.50 -19.05
N ALA A 116 1.52 8.51 -19.37
CA ALA A 116 0.60 7.44 -19.00
C ALA A 116 0.45 6.35 -20.06
N ARG A 117 1.16 6.45 -21.19
CA ARG A 117 1.06 5.46 -22.27
C ARG A 117 1.74 4.16 -21.85
N ALA A 118 1.04 3.04 -22.05
CA ALA A 118 1.65 1.72 -22.03
C ALA A 118 2.21 1.39 -23.43
N GLU A 119 3.37 0.74 -23.49
CA GLU A 119 3.92 0.26 -24.77
C GLU A 119 3.07 -0.88 -25.33
N GLU A 120 2.62 -1.78 -24.47
CA GLU A 120 1.84 -2.98 -24.81
C GLU A 120 0.52 -3.01 -24.02
N GLU A 121 -0.49 -2.23 -24.43
CA GLU A 121 -1.85 -2.36 -23.88
C GLU A 121 -2.79 -2.95 -24.94
N PRO A 122 -3.25 -4.21 -24.75
CA PRO A 122 -4.18 -4.85 -25.67
C PRO A 122 -5.46 -4.03 -25.87
N ALA A 123 -5.99 -4.04 -27.10
CA ALA A 123 -7.27 -3.40 -27.39
C ALA A 123 -8.41 -4.05 -26.57
N HIS A 124 -9.45 -3.29 -26.26
CA HIS A 124 -10.53 -3.75 -25.37
C HIS A 124 -11.19 -5.06 -25.83
N ASP A 125 -11.34 -5.20 -27.15
CA ASP A 125 -11.89 -6.36 -27.86
C ASP A 125 -10.89 -7.49 -28.10
N GLU A 126 -9.62 -7.30 -27.73
CA GLU A 126 -8.57 -8.32 -27.80
C GLU A 126 -8.70 -9.30 -26.62
N THR A 127 -9.78 -10.08 -26.63
CA THR A 127 -10.10 -11.07 -25.60
C THR A 127 -10.92 -12.22 -26.20
N LEU A 128 -10.76 -13.42 -25.63
CA LEU A 128 -11.61 -14.57 -25.96
C LEU A 128 -12.97 -14.52 -25.22
N TYR A 129 -13.11 -13.62 -24.25
CA TYR A 129 -14.33 -13.40 -23.48
C TYR A 129 -15.20 -12.32 -24.13
N HIS A 130 -16.44 -12.14 -23.64
CA HIS A 130 -17.27 -11.04 -24.08
C HIS A 130 -16.71 -9.72 -23.54
N PRO A 131 -16.24 -8.78 -24.39
CA PRO A 131 -15.55 -7.59 -23.93
C PRO A 131 -16.46 -6.67 -23.08
N ASN A 132 -17.77 -6.69 -23.34
CA ASN A 132 -18.73 -5.80 -22.70
C ASN A 132 -19.57 -6.51 -21.63
N GLU A 133 -19.07 -7.62 -21.06
CA GLU A 133 -19.78 -8.40 -20.05
C GLU A 133 -20.26 -7.56 -18.84
N PHE A 134 -19.51 -6.51 -18.50
CA PHE A 134 -19.77 -5.64 -17.35
C PHE A 134 -20.38 -4.27 -17.70
N GLU A 135 -20.48 -3.92 -18.98
CA GLU A 135 -20.85 -2.55 -19.44
C GLU A 135 -22.30 -2.17 -19.10
N ASN A 136 -23.22 -3.14 -19.09
CA ASN A 136 -24.66 -2.91 -18.86
C ASN A 136 -25.13 -3.30 -17.44
N ARG A 137 -24.20 -3.46 -16.49
CA ARG A 137 -24.56 -3.81 -15.12
C ARG A 137 -24.66 -2.53 -14.28
N GLY A 138 -25.80 -2.32 -13.63
CA GLY A 138 -26.20 -1.06 -12.95
C GLY A 138 -25.06 -0.17 -12.44
N TYR A 139 -24.58 -0.41 -11.22
CA TYR A 139 -23.37 0.27 -10.71
C TYR A 139 -22.12 -0.46 -11.18
N ALA A 140 -21.09 0.31 -11.52
CA ALA A 140 -19.74 -0.21 -11.71
C ALA A 140 -18.78 0.53 -10.79
N TRP A 141 -18.32 -0.12 -9.73
CA TRP A 141 -17.43 0.49 -8.77
C TRP A 141 -15.99 0.50 -9.27
N GLY A 142 -15.36 1.66 -9.26
CA GLY A 142 -13.95 1.82 -9.61
C GLY A 142 -13.23 2.79 -8.70
N MET A 143 -11.90 2.78 -8.82
CA MET A 143 -11.01 3.62 -8.02
C MET A 143 -9.96 4.27 -8.92
N VAL A 144 -9.57 5.50 -8.60
CA VAL A 144 -8.40 6.17 -9.16
C VAL A 144 -7.50 6.60 -8.01
N ILE A 145 -6.20 6.34 -8.13
CA ILE A 145 -5.20 6.77 -7.16
C ILE A 145 -4.25 7.76 -7.82
N ASP A 146 -4.27 9.01 -7.36
CA ASP A 146 -3.39 10.08 -7.80
C ASP A 146 -2.00 9.96 -7.14
N LEU A 147 -0.99 9.59 -7.94
CA LEU A 147 0.38 9.43 -7.46
C LEU A 147 1.11 10.77 -7.29
N GLY A 148 0.62 11.84 -7.91
CA GLY A 148 1.10 13.21 -7.67
C GLY A 148 0.71 13.73 -6.29
N ALA A 149 -0.47 13.35 -5.80
CA ALA A 149 -0.96 13.71 -4.47
C ALA A 149 -0.54 12.72 -3.36
N CYS A 150 -0.09 11.51 -3.70
CA CYS A 150 0.27 10.51 -2.71
C CYS A 150 1.62 10.80 -2.04
N ILE A 151 1.59 11.04 -0.72
CA ILE A 151 2.79 11.32 0.10
C ILE A 151 3.30 10.11 0.90
N GLY A 152 2.77 8.91 0.66
CA GLY A 152 3.23 7.70 1.37
C GLY A 152 2.87 7.64 2.86
N CYS A 153 1.94 8.47 3.35
CA CYS A 153 1.62 8.59 4.79
C CYS A 153 1.11 7.30 5.48
N SER A 154 0.77 6.25 4.72
CA SER A 154 0.29 4.95 5.20
C SER A 154 -1.01 4.97 6.02
N ALA A 155 -1.70 6.11 6.13
CA ALA A 155 -2.99 6.22 6.80
C ALA A 155 -4.05 5.29 6.17
N CYS A 156 -4.02 5.13 4.84
CA CYS A 156 -4.92 4.25 4.11
C CYS A 156 -4.80 2.77 4.52
N ALA A 157 -3.59 2.30 4.86
CA ALA A 157 -3.36 0.94 5.36
C ALA A 157 -3.97 0.73 6.75
N ILE A 158 -3.76 1.69 7.66
CA ILE A 158 -4.31 1.65 9.02
C ILE A 158 -5.84 1.76 9.01
N ALA A 159 -6.42 2.65 8.20
CA ALA A 159 -7.87 2.75 8.08
C ALA A 159 -8.47 1.47 7.49
N CYS A 160 -7.82 0.87 6.49
CA CYS A 160 -8.26 -0.42 5.96
C CYS A 160 -8.20 -1.53 7.02
N GLN A 161 -7.16 -1.53 7.86
CA GLN A 161 -7.03 -2.45 8.99
C GLN A 161 -8.16 -2.29 10.02
N ALA A 162 -8.44 -1.05 10.43
CA ALA A 162 -9.49 -0.72 11.39
C ALA A 162 -10.89 -1.07 10.83
N GLU A 163 -11.19 -0.63 9.62
CA GLU A 163 -12.49 -0.81 8.97
C GLU A 163 -12.80 -2.28 8.69
N ASN A 164 -11.80 -3.03 8.19
CA ASN A 164 -12.01 -4.37 7.68
C ASN A 164 -11.48 -5.45 8.63
N ASN A 165 -11.38 -5.16 9.93
CA ASN A 165 -11.02 -6.14 10.96
C ASN A 165 -9.70 -6.90 10.74
N ILE A 166 -8.77 -6.32 9.97
CA ILE A 166 -7.54 -7.02 9.56
C ILE A 166 -6.66 -7.25 10.79
N PRO A 167 -6.19 -8.48 11.04
CA PRO A 167 -5.40 -8.78 12.22
C PRO A 167 -3.99 -8.20 12.13
N VAL A 168 -3.42 -7.84 13.29
CA VAL A 168 -2.00 -7.48 13.40
C VAL A 168 -1.16 -8.76 13.40
N VAL A 169 -0.01 -8.72 12.71
CA VAL A 169 0.92 -9.84 12.59
C VAL A 169 2.20 -9.54 13.36
N GLY A 170 2.70 -10.50 14.13
CA GLY A 170 3.94 -10.35 14.88
C GLY A 170 5.20 -10.27 14.00
N LYS A 171 6.27 -9.65 14.51
CA LYS A 171 7.54 -9.41 13.80
C LYS A 171 8.07 -10.65 13.07
N ASP A 172 8.05 -11.81 13.73
CA ASP A 172 8.61 -13.06 13.19
C ASP A 172 7.84 -13.58 11.97
N GLN A 173 6.53 -13.35 11.91
CA GLN A 173 5.71 -13.72 10.76
C GLN A 173 5.82 -12.68 9.64
N ILE A 174 5.96 -11.40 9.97
CA ILE A 174 6.27 -10.35 8.97
C ILE A 174 7.61 -10.63 8.30
N ALA A 175 8.64 -11.01 9.04
CA ALA A 175 9.94 -11.40 8.47
C ALA A 175 9.87 -12.61 7.50
N ARG A 176 8.76 -13.35 7.51
CA ARG A 176 8.47 -14.47 6.58
C ARG A 176 7.53 -14.06 5.44
N GLY A 177 7.25 -12.77 5.25
CA GLY A 177 6.36 -12.25 4.21
C GLY A 177 4.88 -12.61 4.43
N ARG A 178 4.43 -12.59 5.69
CA ARG A 178 3.05 -12.97 6.08
C ARG A 178 2.30 -11.81 6.73
N GLU A 179 2.62 -10.58 6.33
CA GLU A 179 1.88 -9.39 6.78
C GLU A 179 0.42 -9.47 6.32
N MET A 180 -0.49 -8.84 7.07
CA MET A 180 -1.90 -8.76 6.70
C MET A 180 -2.25 -7.29 6.45
N HIS A 181 -1.93 -6.79 5.25
CA HIS A 181 -2.34 -5.48 4.77
C HIS A 181 -2.99 -5.61 3.39
N TRP A 182 -4.25 -5.17 3.27
CA TRP A 182 -5.02 -5.28 2.02
C TRP A 182 -4.73 -4.17 1.01
N ILE A 183 -4.16 -3.08 1.50
CA ILE A 183 -3.54 -2.02 0.71
C ILE A 183 -2.14 -1.84 1.27
N ARG A 184 -1.13 -2.06 0.43
CA ARG A 184 0.27 -1.79 0.77
C ARG A 184 0.72 -0.52 0.06
N ILE A 185 1.75 0.13 0.58
CA ILE A 185 2.33 1.32 -0.06
C ILE A 185 3.72 0.90 -0.51
N ASP A 186 3.87 0.68 -1.82
CA ASP A 186 5.15 0.35 -2.41
C ASP A 186 5.93 1.65 -2.58
N THR A 187 7.19 1.68 -2.12
CA THR A 187 8.08 2.84 -2.27
C THR A 187 9.20 2.45 -3.21
N TYR A 188 9.24 3.10 -4.37
CA TYR A 188 10.28 2.89 -5.36
C TYR A 188 11.29 4.02 -5.34
N GLU A 189 12.54 3.64 -5.56
CA GLU A 189 13.71 4.49 -5.60
C GLU A 189 14.19 4.62 -7.05
N SER A 190 14.40 5.86 -7.50
CA SER A 190 15.00 6.18 -8.79
C SER A 190 16.09 7.25 -8.64
N GLY A 191 17.00 7.35 -9.61
CA GLY A 191 18.14 8.28 -9.54
C GLY A 191 19.39 7.67 -8.89
N THR A 192 20.29 8.52 -8.42
CA THR A 192 21.56 8.09 -7.82
C THR A 192 21.39 7.85 -6.31
N ILE A 193 22.29 7.08 -5.71
CA ILE A 193 22.27 6.76 -4.26
C ILE A 193 22.37 8.04 -3.40
N ASP A 194 23.10 9.05 -3.86
CA ASP A 194 23.31 10.31 -3.15
C ASP A 194 22.14 11.30 -3.31
N ASN A 195 21.33 11.14 -4.37
CA ASN A 195 20.15 11.96 -4.61
C ASN A 195 18.99 11.12 -5.18
N PRO A 196 18.47 10.17 -4.39
CA PRO A 196 17.37 9.31 -4.84
C PRO A 196 16.05 10.07 -4.78
N ARG A 197 15.16 9.71 -5.69
CA ARG A 197 13.75 10.11 -5.64
C ARG A 197 12.96 8.94 -5.11
N PHE A 198 12.11 9.23 -4.14
CA PHE A 198 11.16 8.28 -3.59
C PHE A 198 9.78 8.53 -4.17
N GLU A 199 9.19 7.48 -4.69
CA GLU A 199 7.85 7.52 -5.28
C GLU A 199 7.00 6.43 -4.63
N HIS A 200 5.79 6.81 -4.22
CA HIS A 200 4.90 5.96 -3.46
C HIS A 200 3.71 5.55 -4.30
N GLN A 201 3.41 4.26 -4.32
CA GLN A 201 2.25 3.71 -5.00
C GLN A 201 1.46 2.82 -4.03
N PRO A 202 0.29 3.28 -3.57
CA PRO A 202 -0.64 2.42 -2.85
C PRO A 202 -1.20 1.34 -3.78
N VAL A 203 -1.04 0.07 -3.42
CA VAL A 203 -1.48 -1.09 -4.21
C VAL A 203 -2.54 -1.89 -3.42
N PRO A 204 -3.84 -1.62 -3.64
CA PRO A 204 -4.93 -2.47 -3.18
C PRO A 204 -5.21 -3.61 -4.18
N CYS A 205 -6.24 -4.41 -3.92
CA CYS A 205 -6.85 -5.21 -5.00
C CYS A 205 -7.43 -4.29 -6.07
N MET A 206 -7.10 -4.56 -7.33
CA MET A 206 -7.55 -3.76 -8.47
C MET A 206 -8.97 -4.08 -8.95
N HIS A 207 -9.61 -5.13 -8.38
CA HIS A 207 -10.91 -5.62 -8.83
C HIS A 207 -10.97 -5.80 -10.36
N CYS A 208 -9.99 -6.53 -10.88
CA CYS A 208 -9.84 -6.90 -12.30
C CYS A 208 -11.15 -7.46 -12.86
N GLU A 209 -11.56 -7.06 -14.06
CA GLU A 209 -12.71 -7.64 -14.75
C GLU A 209 -12.35 -9.01 -15.32
N HIS A 210 -11.21 -9.11 -16.01
CA HIS A 210 -10.60 -10.39 -16.35
C HIS A 210 -9.75 -10.87 -15.16
N ALA A 211 -10.40 -11.38 -14.11
CA ALA A 211 -9.73 -11.72 -12.86
C ALA A 211 -9.04 -13.11 -12.90
N PRO A 212 -7.70 -13.19 -13.03
CA PRO A 212 -7.00 -14.49 -13.05
C PRO A 212 -7.14 -15.23 -11.73
N CYS A 213 -7.33 -14.51 -10.63
CA CYS A 213 -7.46 -15.08 -9.30
C CYS A 213 -8.81 -15.80 -9.06
N GLU A 214 -9.82 -15.59 -9.90
CA GLU A 214 -11.12 -16.27 -9.78
C GLU A 214 -11.12 -17.64 -10.42
N LEU A 215 -10.64 -17.72 -11.66
CA LEU A 215 -10.61 -18.95 -12.46
C LEU A 215 -9.84 -20.10 -11.78
N VAL A 216 -8.90 -19.78 -10.90
CA VAL A 216 -8.07 -20.75 -10.19
C VAL A 216 -8.63 -21.20 -8.83
N CYS A 217 -9.80 -20.69 -8.41
CA CYS A 217 -10.40 -21.10 -7.15
C CYS A 217 -11.29 -22.34 -7.33
N PRO A 218 -10.88 -23.54 -6.86
CA PRO A 218 -11.60 -24.79 -7.14
C PRO A 218 -12.96 -24.88 -6.45
N VAL A 219 -13.24 -24.00 -5.50
CA VAL A 219 -14.47 -24.01 -4.68
C VAL A 219 -15.36 -22.79 -4.92
N GLY A 220 -15.00 -21.89 -5.85
CA GLY A 220 -15.77 -20.67 -6.12
C GLY A 220 -15.83 -19.73 -4.92
N ALA A 221 -14.76 -19.63 -4.12
CA ALA A 221 -14.69 -18.68 -3.01
C ALA A 221 -14.39 -17.24 -3.46
N THR A 222 -14.06 -17.05 -4.74
CA THR A 222 -13.79 -15.76 -5.35
C THR A 222 -14.57 -15.68 -6.64
N VAL A 223 -15.45 -14.70 -6.77
CA VAL A 223 -16.40 -14.54 -7.87
C VAL A 223 -16.67 -13.06 -8.11
N HIS A 224 -16.94 -12.66 -9.35
CA HIS A 224 -17.53 -11.35 -9.61
C HIS A 224 -19.00 -11.30 -9.19
N ASP A 225 -19.43 -10.15 -8.70
CA ASP A 225 -20.85 -9.85 -8.55
C ASP A 225 -21.43 -9.16 -9.79
N ALA A 226 -22.72 -8.82 -9.71
CA ALA A 226 -23.38 -8.06 -10.75
C ALA A 226 -22.80 -6.65 -10.90
N GLU A 227 -22.24 -6.04 -9.86
CA GLU A 227 -21.65 -4.70 -9.95
C GLU A 227 -20.20 -4.74 -10.49
N GLY A 228 -19.67 -5.92 -10.81
CA GLY A 228 -18.31 -6.17 -11.29
C GLY A 228 -17.24 -6.08 -10.20
N LEU A 229 -17.63 -6.13 -8.92
CA LEU A 229 -16.70 -6.32 -7.83
C LEU A 229 -16.23 -7.77 -7.79
N ASN A 230 -14.91 -7.96 -7.80
CA ASN A 230 -14.34 -9.22 -7.37
C ASN A 230 -14.65 -9.45 -5.88
N LEU A 231 -15.44 -10.47 -5.54
CA LEU A 231 -15.79 -10.81 -4.16
C LEU A 231 -14.83 -11.86 -3.60
N GLN A 232 -14.56 -11.78 -2.29
CA GLN A 232 -13.88 -12.84 -1.54
C GLN A 232 -14.84 -13.35 -0.48
N VAL A 233 -15.38 -14.53 -0.70
CA VAL A 233 -16.31 -15.19 0.23
C VAL A 233 -15.46 -16.00 1.22
N TYR A 234 -15.26 -15.44 2.42
CA TYR A 234 -14.30 -15.95 3.40
C TYR A 234 -14.60 -17.39 3.86
N ASN A 235 -15.87 -17.69 4.13
CA ASN A 235 -16.32 -19.00 4.64
C ASN A 235 -16.21 -20.13 3.60
N ARG A 236 -16.15 -19.82 2.30
CA ARG A 236 -16.00 -20.80 1.23
C ARG A 236 -14.53 -21.14 0.95
N CYS A 237 -13.60 -20.31 1.41
CA CYS A 237 -12.17 -20.50 1.15
C CYS A 237 -11.63 -21.71 1.90
N ILE A 238 -11.06 -22.66 1.16
CA ILE A 238 -10.40 -23.87 1.72
C ILE A 238 -8.87 -23.73 1.83
N GLY A 239 -8.32 -22.54 1.56
CA GLY A 239 -6.91 -22.24 1.80
C GLY A 239 -5.89 -22.87 0.83
N THR A 240 -6.26 -23.18 -0.41
CA THR A 240 -5.32 -23.65 -1.45
C THR A 240 -4.24 -22.61 -1.79
N ARG A 241 -4.54 -21.32 -1.59
CA ARG A 241 -3.66 -20.16 -1.87
C ARG A 241 -3.35 -19.88 -3.34
N TYR A 242 -3.86 -20.69 -4.28
CA TYR A 242 -3.57 -20.51 -5.71
C TYR A 242 -4.04 -19.16 -6.26
N CYS A 243 -5.15 -18.63 -5.74
CA CYS A 243 -5.64 -17.29 -6.08
C CYS A 243 -4.62 -16.16 -5.80
N SER A 244 -3.70 -16.33 -4.85
CA SER A 244 -2.61 -15.38 -4.61
C SER A 244 -1.50 -15.53 -5.65
N ASN A 245 -1.11 -16.76 -6.00
CA ASN A 245 -0.08 -17.00 -6.99
C ASN A 245 -0.48 -16.43 -8.36
N ASN A 246 -1.73 -16.61 -8.76
CA ASN A 246 -2.24 -16.13 -10.05
C ASN A 246 -2.58 -14.62 -10.06
N CYS A 247 -2.66 -13.98 -8.89
CA CYS A 247 -2.84 -12.53 -8.83
C CYS A 247 -1.51 -11.85 -9.18
N PRO A 248 -1.43 -11.07 -10.27
CA PRO A 248 -0.16 -10.46 -10.69
C PRO A 248 0.35 -9.45 -9.65
N TYR A 249 -0.56 -8.74 -8.99
CA TYR A 249 -0.23 -7.74 -7.96
C TYR A 249 0.15 -8.33 -6.60
N LYS A 250 -0.04 -9.64 -6.37
CA LYS A 250 0.15 -10.30 -5.07
C LYS A 250 -0.51 -9.52 -3.93
N VAL A 251 -1.81 -9.21 -4.07
CA VAL A 251 -2.63 -8.44 -3.08
C VAL A 251 -3.64 -9.30 -2.32
N ARG A 252 -3.66 -10.61 -2.59
CA ARG A 252 -4.39 -11.60 -1.81
C ARG A 252 -3.52 -11.99 -0.59
N ARG A 253 -4.06 -11.84 0.62
CA ARG A 253 -3.37 -12.02 1.90
C ARG A 253 -3.94 -13.21 2.65
N PHE A 254 -3.09 -14.12 3.12
CA PHE A 254 -3.53 -15.39 3.68
C PHE A 254 -3.37 -15.44 5.19
N ASN A 255 -4.43 -15.84 5.90
CA ASN A 255 -4.34 -16.13 7.33
C ASN A 255 -3.60 -17.44 7.56
N PHE A 256 -2.27 -17.39 7.67
CA PHE A 256 -1.44 -18.58 7.91
C PHE A 256 -1.71 -19.23 9.26
N LEU A 257 -1.98 -18.42 10.27
CA LEU A 257 -2.19 -18.82 11.65
C LEU A 257 -3.54 -18.27 12.12
N GLU A 258 -3.98 -18.74 13.28
CA GLU A 258 -5.15 -18.16 13.95
C GLU A 258 -4.72 -16.89 14.68
N LEU A 259 -5.02 -15.73 14.09
CA LEU A 259 -4.58 -14.42 14.59
C LEU A 259 -5.62 -13.75 15.51
N ASN A 260 -6.86 -14.24 15.56
CA ASN A 260 -7.95 -13.63 16.32
C ASN A 260 -8.39 -14.45 17.55
N SER A 261 -7.81 -15.63 17.82
CA SER A 261 -8.22 -16.49 18.95
C SER A 261 -7.98 -15.91 20.33
N GLY A 262 -6.94 -15.08 20.48
CA GLY A 262 -6.50 -14.52 21.76
C GLY A 262 -7.05 -13.13 22.10
N LEU A 263 -8.07 -12.64 21.39
CA LEU A 263 -8.62 -11.30 21.61
C LEU A 263 -9.38 -11.23 22.95
N SER A 264 -9.02 -10.27 23.79
CA SER A 264 -9.75 -9.91 25.00
C SER A 264 -11.15 -9.37 24.68
N PRO A 265 -12.10 -9.36 25.65
CA PRO A 265 -13.41 -8.75 25.46
C PRO A 265 -13.34 -7.31 24.93
N THR A 266 -12.40 -6.50 25.42
CA THR A 266 -12.20 -5.11 24.97
C THR A 266 -11.69 -5.03 23.53
N GLU A 267 -10.76 -5.91 23.13
CA GLU A 267 -10.24 -5.93 21.76
C GLU A 267 -11.31 -6.36 20.74
N LYS A 268 -12.29 -7.16 21.16
CA LYS A 268 -13.44 -7.53 20.33
C LYS A 268 -14.36 -6.34 20.05
N LEU A 269 -14.48 -5.38 20.96
CA LEU A 269 -15.32 -4.18 20.79
C LEU A 269 -14.81 -3.25 19.67
N VAL A 270 -13.53 -3.35 19.32
CA VAL A 270 -12.93 -2.56 18.24
C VAL A 270 -13.28 -3.12 16.86
N LYS A 271 -13.76 -4.37 16.78
CA LYS A 271 -14.08 -5.02 15.51
C LYS A 271 -15.38 -4.45 14.93
N ASN A 272 -15.36 -4.10 13.65
CA ASN A 272 -16.52 -3.70 12.88
C ASN A 272 -17.51 -4.87 12.78
N THR A 273 -18.77 -4.67 13.18
CA THR A 273 -19.82 -5.70 13.17
C THR A 273 -20.26 -6.08 11.76
N GLU A 274 -20.07 -5.18 10.79
CA GLU A 274 -20.48 -5.39 9.39
C GLU A 274 -19.47 -6.18 8.57
N VAL A 275 -18.30 -6.51 9.16
CA VAL A 275 -17.23 -7.23 8.46
C VAL A 275 -16.88 -8.51 9.21
N THR A 276 -16.93 -9.63 8.50
CA THR A 276 -16.52 -10.94 9.04
C THR A 276 -15.13 -10.86 9.67
N VAL A 277 -14.95 -11.38 10.88
CA VAL A 277 -13.62 -11.64 11.47
C VAL A 277 -13.17 -13.01 10.97
N ARG A 278 -12.04 -13.06 10.27
CA ARG A 278 -11.58 -14.29 9.61
C ARG A 278 -10.81 -15.18 10.57
N SER A 279 -10.93 -16.48 10.34
CA SER A 279 -10.14 -17.53 10.98
C SER A 279 -8.89 -17.87 10.16
N ARG A 280 -8.05 -18.75 10.71
CA ARG A 280 -6.93 -19.36 9.98
C ARG A 280 -7.39 -20.05 8.69
N GLY A 281 -6.50 -20.12 7.71
CA GLY A 281 -6.71 -20.89 6.49
C GLY A 281 -7.51 -20.17 5.41
N VAL A 282 -7.83 -18.89 5.61
CA VAL A 282 -8.69 -18.11 4.70
C VAL A 282 -7.90 -17.00 4.00
N MET A 283 -8.17 -16.83 2.70
CA MET A 283 -7.64 -15.73 1.90
C MET A 283 -8.48 -14.46 2.08
N GLU A 284 -7.80 -13.34 2.11
CA GLU A 284 -8.37 -12.00 2.20
C GLU A 284 -7.82 -11.10 1.09
N LYS A 285 -8.50 -9.97 0.85
CA LYS A 285 -8.04 -8.90 -0.04
C LYS A 285 -8.86 -7.64 0.20
N CYS A 286 -8.42 -6.51 -0.35
CA CYS A 286 -9.28 -5.34 -0.48
C CYS A 286 -10.59 -5.72 -1.20
N THR A 287 -11.72 -5.31 -0.64
CA THR A 287 -13.08 -5.54 -1.17
C THR A 287 -13.76 -4.23 -1.59
N TYR A 288 -12.99 -3.15 -1.78
CA TYR A 288 -13.51 -1.78 -1.90
C TYR A 288 -14.43 -1.36 -0.74
N CYS A 289 -14.23 -1.94 0.45
CA CYS A 289 -15.09 -1.74 1.61
C CYS A 289 -16.56 -2.07 1.29
N ILE A 290 -16.79 -3.26 0.75
CA ILE A 290 -18.12 -3.76 0.33
C ILE A 290 -19.23 -3.57 1.38
N GLN A 291 -18.91 -3.62 2.68
CA GLN A 291 -19.85 -3.32 3.74
C GLN A 291 -20.44 -1.92 3.60
N ARG A 292 -19.64 -0.90 3.22
CA ARG A 292 -20.10 0.48 2.99
C ARG A 292 -20.89 0.60 1.70
N ILE A 293 -20.47 -0.10 0.65
CA ILE A 293 -21.21 -0.20 -0.62
C ILE A 293 -22.62 -0.76 -0.34
N ASN A 294 -22.70 -1.88 0.37
CA ASN A 294 -23.96 -2.54 0.71
C ASN A 294 -24.85 -1.67 1.58
N THR A 295 -24.30 -1.01 2.62
CA THR A 295 -25.10 -0.10 3.46
C THR A 295 -25.70 1.03 2.63
N ALA A 296 -24.89 1.72 1.82
CA ALA A 296 -25.38 2.82 0.98
C ALA A 296 -26.40 2.32 -0.06
N ARG A 297 -26.15 1.15 -0.67
CA ARG A 297 -27.07 0.54 -1.62
C ARG A 297 -28.42 0.22 -0.98
N ILE A 298 -28.43 -0.42 0.19
CA ILE A 298 -29.66 -0.74 0.93
C ILE A 298 -30.41 0.56 1.28
N SER A 299 -29.73 1.59 1.77
CA SER A 299 -30.36 2.89 2.06
C SER A 299 -30.95 3.54 0.80
N ALA A 300 -30.23 3.53 -0.32
CA ALA A 300 -30.70 4.10 -1.57
C ALA A 300 -31.90 3.32 -2.15
N GLU A 301 -31.91 1.98 -2.05
CA GLU A 301 -33.03 1.12 -2.43
C GLU A 301 -34.27 1.41 -1.59
N LEU A 302 -34.14 1.54 -0.25
CA LEU A 302 -35.25 1.90 0.64
C LEU A 302 -35.85 3.28 0.31
N GLU A 303 -35.01 4.21 -0.13
CA GLU A 303 -35.40 5.56 -0.54
C GLU A 303 -35.84 5.65 -2.01
N ASN A 304 -35.87 4.53 -2.74
CA ASN A 304 -36.17 4.47 -4.19
C ASN A 304 -35.35 5.47 -5.03
N ARG A 305 -34.05 5.58 -4.74
CA ARG A 305 -33.13 6.45 -5.48
C ARG A 305 -31.84 5.74 -5.85
N ALA A 306 -31.08 6.35 -6.76
CA ALA A 306 -29.71 5.95 -7.02
C ALA A 306 -28.76 6.41 -5.90
N ILE A 307 -27.65 5.69 -5.75
CA ILE A 307 -26.52 6.08 -4.93
C ILE A 307 -25.85 7.29 -5.59
N ARG A 308 -25.56 8.33 -4.82
CA ARG A 308 -24.94 9.56 -5.31
C ARG A 308 -23.42 9.45 -5.28
N ASP A 309 -22.75 10.22 -6.14
CA ASP A 309 -21.28 10.35 -6.06
C ASP A 309 -20.88 10.89 -4.68
N GLY A 310 -19.84 10.28 -4.09
CA GLY A 310 -19.38 10.59 -2.74
C GLY A 310 -20.23 10.01 -1.59
N GLU A 311 -21.35 9.32 -1.85
CA GLU A 311 -22.12 8.65 -0.79
C GLU A 311 -21.40 7.39 -0.27
N VAL A 312 -20.71 6.68 -1.17
CA VAL A 312 -19.83 5.57 -0.79
C VAL A 312 -18.39 6.04 -0.78
N VAL A 313 -17.81 6.16 0.41
CA VAL A 313 -16.38 6.47 0.59
C VAL A 313 -15.70 5.32 1.33
N PRO A 314 -14.83 4.53 0.65
CA PRO A 314 -14.03 3.50 1.29
C PRO A 314 -13.10 4.10 2.35
N ALA A 315 -12.75 3.31 3.37
CA ALA A 315 -11.92 3.78 4.48
C ALA A 315 -10.56 4.34 4.04
N CYS A 316 -9.94 3.76 3.01
CA CYS A 316 -8.68 4.26 2.46
C CYS A 316 -8.80 5.64 1.81
N ALA A 317 -9.94 5.94 1.16
CA ALA A 317 -10.23 7.24 0.57
C ALA A 317 -10.58 8.27 1.65
N GLN A 318 -11.45 7.91 2.60
CA GLN A 318 -11.91 8.82 3.66
C GLN A 318 -10.77 9.35 4.54
N VAL A 319 -9.77 8.51 4.82
CA VAL A 319 -8.65 8.88 5.70
C VAL A 319 -7.52 9.61 4.96
N CYS A 320 -7.53 9.61 3.62
CA CYS A 320 -6.41 10.11 2.84
C CYS A 320 -6.35 11.65 2.95
N PRO A 321 -5.32 12.22 3.61
CA PRO A 321 -5.30 13.66 3.89
C PRO A 321 -5.11 14.50 2.62
N THR A 322 -4.56 13.90 1.56
CA THR A 322 -4.33 14.56 0.27
C THR A 322 -5.40 14.23 -0.77
N GLU A 323 -6.44 13.49 -0.39
CA GLU A 323 -7.50 13.01 -1.29
C GLU A 323 -6.98 12.26 -2.54
N ALA A 324 -5.82 11.61 -2.41
CA ALA A 324 -5.19 10.89 -3.52
C ALA A 324 -6.05 9.71 -4.02
N ILE A 325 -6.88 9.11 -3.16
CA ILE A 325 -7.72 7.96 -3.52
C ILE A 325 -9.15 8.44 -3.74
N VAL A 326 -9.64 8.28 -4.97
CA VAL A 326 -11.02 8.61 -5.35
C VAL A 326 -11.74 7.33 -5.76
N PHE A 327 -12.92 7.12 -5.21
CA PHE A 327 -13.75 5.95 -5.46
C PHE A 327 -15.16 6.38 -5.85
N GLY A 328 -15.82 5.62 -6.73
CA GLY A 328 -17.20 5.89 -7.12
C GLY A 328 -17.70 5.00 -8.25
N ASN A 329 -18.87 5.34 -8.77
CA ASN A 329 -19.47 4.66 -9.92
C ASN A 329 -18.83 5.16 -11.23
N ILE A 330 -18.16 4.27 -11.98
CA ILE A 330 -17.53 4.60 -13.27
C ILE A 330 -18.54 4.70 -14.41
N HIS A 331 -19.73 4.12 -14.27
CA HIS A 331 -20.82 4.26 -15.25
C HIS A 331 -21.50 5.63 -15.17
N ASP A 332 -21.41 6.34 -14.04
CA ASP A 332 -21.87 7.73 -13.96
C ASP A 332 -20.81 8.64 -14.58
N PRO A 333 -21.02 9.24 -15.77
CA PRO A 333 -20.04 10.09 -16.43
C PRO A 333 -19.73 11.37 -15.63
N ASN A 334 -20.62 11.77 -14.73
CA ASN A 334 -20.47 12.97 -13.90
C ASN A 334 -19.70 12.72 -12.60
N SER A 335 -19.49 11.46 -12.22
CA SER A 335 -18.75 11.10 -11.00
C SER A 335 -17.31 11.59 -11.05
N ARG A 336 -16.74 11.89 -9.87
CA ARG A 336 -15.34 12.30 -9.75
C ARG A 336 -14.40 11.23 -10.33
N VAL A 337 -14.68 9.95 -10.09
CA VAL A 337 -13.85 8.85 -10.58
C VAL A 337 -13.88 8.72 -12.11
N ALA A 338 -15.04 8.87 -12.76
CA ALA A 338 -15.14 8.78 -14.21
C ALA A 338 -14.40 9.93 -14.90
N LYS A 339 -14.46 11.15 -14.33
CA LYS A 339 -13.69 12.30 -14.80
C LYS A 339 -12.19 12.07 -14.71
N LEU A 340 -11.71 11.53 -13.58
CA LEU A 340 -10.29 11.24 -13.40
C LEU A 340 -9.79 10.11 -14.31
N LYS A 341 -10.61 9.07 -14.56
CA LYS A 341 -10.26 8.00 -15.53
C LYS A 341 -10.09 8.50 -16.96
N ARG A 342 -10.73 9.62 -17.33
CA ARG A 342 -10.54 10.29 -18.63
C ARG A 342 -9.31 11.20 -18.69
N SER A 343 -8.60 11.38 -17.57
CA SER A 343 -7.38 12.18 -17.53
C SER A 343 -6.32 11.59 -18.47
N PRO A 344 -5.55 12.43 -19.19
CA PRO A 344 -4.42 11.96 -19.99
C PRO A 344 -3.30 11.31 -19.15
N LEU A 345 -3.33 11.47 -17.82
CA LEU A 345 -2.40 10.82 -16.89
C LEU A 345 -2.89 9.45 -16.40
N ASN A 346 -4.12 9.05 -16.72
CA ASN A 346 -4.69 7.82 -16.21
C ASN A 346 -4.08 6.60 -16.90
N TYR A 347 -3.62 5.63 -16.12
CA TYR A 347 -3.11 4.36 -16.63
C TYR A 347 -3.45 3.17 -15.72
N SER A 348 -3.42 1.98 -16.30
CA SER A 348 -3.58 0.71 -15.60
C SER A 348 -2.20 0.13 -15.29
N MET A 349 -2.00 -0.33 -14.05
CA MET A 349 -0.78 -1.05 -13.68
C MET A 349 -0.83 -2.47 -14.27
N LEU A 350 0.23 -2.92 -14.95
CA LEU A 350 0.29 -4.23 -15.62
C LEU A 350 -0.81 -4.40 -16.70
N ALA A 351 -0.98 -3.38 -17.54
CA ALA A 351 -2.02 -3.35 -18.58
C ALA A 351 -1.82 -4.44 -19.65
N GLU A 352 -0.57 -4.81 -19.91
CA GLU A 352 -0.13 -5.84 -20.86
C GLU A 352 -0.73 -7.22 -20.56
N LEU A 353 -1.06 -7.49 -19.29
CA LEU A 353 -1.69 -8.75 -18.87
C LEU A 353 -3.19 -8.82 -19.18
N ASN A 354 -3.78 -7.76 -19.74
CA ASN A 354 -5.20 -7.68 -20.11
C ASN A 354 -6.17 -8.04 -18.97
N THR A 355 -5.80 -7.73 -17.71
CA THR A 355 -6.65 -8.01 -16.54
C THR A 355 -7.82 -7.04 -16.37
N ARG A 356 -7.82 -5.93 -17.12
CA ARG A 356 -8.83 -4.86 -17.07
C ARG A 356 -9.10 -4.41 -15.62
N PRO A 357 -8.12 -3.78 -14.94
CA PRO A 357 -8.25 -3.37 -13.56
C PRO A 357 -9.22 -2.19 -13.39
N ARG A 358 -10.10 -2.26 -12.38
CA ARG A 358 -11.02 -1.17 -12.03
C ARG A 358 -10.36 -0.08 -11.19
N THR A 359 -9.29 -0.42 -10.47
CA THR A 359 -8.36 0.58 -9.92
C THR A 359 -7.37 1.00 -11.01
N THR A 360 -7.28 2.29 -11.27
CA THR A 360 -6.24 2.90 -12.13
C THR A 360 -5.47 3.97 -11.37
N TYR A 361 -4.39 4.45 -11.95
CA TYR A 361 -3.50 5.43 -11.36
C TYR A 361 -3.43 6.68 -12.21
N LEU A 362 -3.26 7.84 -11.60
CA LEU A 362 -2.75 9.01 -12.31
C LEU A 362 -1.24 9.06 -12.15
N ALA A 363 -0.53 9.15 -13.27
CA ALA A 363 0.93 9.26 -13.27
C ALA A 363 1.39 10.52 -12.51
N LYS A 364 2.55 10.40 -11.85
CA LYS A 364 3.11 11.48 -11.04
C LYS A 364 3.76 12.54 -11.92
N LEU A 365 3.33 13.79 -11.78
CA LEU A 365 3.99 14.93 -12.41
C LEU A 365 4.96 15.60 -11.46
N CYS A 366 6.22 15.68 -11.87
CA CYS A 366 7.24 16.47 -11.20
C CYS A 366 7.36 17.84 -11.88
N ASN A 367 7.46 18.91 -11.11
CA ASN A 367 7.68 20.25 -11.64
C ASN A 367 9.08 20.76 -11.24
N PRO A 368 10.15 20.21 -11.83
CA PRO A 368 11.50 20.65 -11.52
C PRO A 368 11.71 22.10 -11.99
N ASN A 369 12.46 22.88 -11.22
CA ASN A 369 12.86 24.22 -11.65
C ASN A 369 13.91 24.10 -12.76
N ARG A 370 13.68 24.79 -13.88
CA ARG A 370 14.56 24.77 -15.06
C ARG A 370 16.01 25.12 -14.71
N SER A 371 16.22 26.08 -13.80
CA SER A 371 17.55 26.52 -13.39
C SER A 371 18.36 25.45 -12.64
N LEU A 372 17.71 24.40 -12.12
CA LEU A 372 18.34 23.32 -11.36
C LEU A 372 18.54 22.04 -12.20
N THR A 373 17.97 21.98 -13.39
CA THR A 373 18.08 20.82 -14.30
C THR A 373 19.02 21.05 -15.48
N GLU A 374 19.31 22.30 -15.81
CA GLU A 374 20.21 22.71 -16.90
C GLU A 374 21.67 22.96 -16.43
N SER A 375 21.94 22.76 -15.14
CA SER A 375 23.28 22.73 -14.52
C SER A 375 23.75 21.30 -14.31
#